data_AF-A0A8X8KAU5-F1
#
_entry.id   AF-A0A8X8KAU5-F1
#
_cell.length_a   1.000
_cell.length_b   1.000
_cell.length_c   1.000
_cell.angle_alpha   90.00
_cell.angle_beta   90.00
_cell.angle_gamma   90.00
#
_symmetry.space_group_name_H-M   'P 1'
#
loop_
_entity.id
_entity.type
_entity.pdbx_description
1 polymer ?
#
loop_
_entity_poly.entity_id
_entity_poly.type
_entity_poly.pdbx_seq_one_letter_code
_entity_poly.pdbx_strand_id
1 'polypeptide(L)' 'MTDRIVTRDMARVLDCLRDGPSTCREIAGALRLTRTHTNALLVELARKQAVHSPRCAINAKGGNVNLWELKTRKEVGP' A
#
# COMPACT_ATOMS: atom_id res chain seq x y z
N MET A 1 -1.36 -23.07 4.35
CA MET A 1 -1.26 -22.18 5.54
C MET A 1 -0.82 -20.74 5.19
N THR A 2 -0.17 -20.52 4.06
CA THR A 2 0.33 -19.22 3.57
C THR A 2 -0.77 -18.15 3.39
N ASP A 3 -1.98 -18.55 2.97
CA ASP A 3 -3.09 -17.62 2.69
C ASP A 3 -3.53 -16.78 3.90
N ARG A 4 -3.54 -17.35 5.11
CA ARG A 4 -3.99 -16.62 6.31
C ARG A 4 -3.00 -15.53 6.71
N ILE A 5 -1.70 -15.79 6.57
CA ILE A 5 -0.66 -14.80 6.88
C ILE A 5 -0.72 -13.66 5.86
N VAL A 6 -0.81 -14.00 4.57
CA VAL A 6 -0.93 -13.00 3.49
C VAL A 6 -2.18 -12.15 3.67
N THR A 7 -3.33 -12.76 3.97
CA THR A 7 -4.59 -12.04 4.21
C THR A 7 -4.46 -11.07 5.39
N ARG A 8 -3.84 -11.51 6.49
CA ARG A 8 -3.59 -10.65 7.65
C ARG A 8 -2.66 -9.49 7.32
N ASP A 9 -1.57 -9.75 6.59
CA ASP A 9 -0.64 -8.69 6.22
C ASP A 9 -1.27 -7.69 5.25
N MET A 10 -2.10 -8.14 4.31
CA MET A 10 -2.90 -7.26 3.45
C MET A 10 -3.81 -6.33 4.26
N ALA A 11 -4.52 -6.87 5.26
CA ALA A 11 -5.38 -6.06 6.13
C ALA A 11 -4.57 -4.99 6.88
N ARG A 12 -3.39 -5.36 7.42
CA ARG A 12 -2.50 -4.42 8.09
C ARG A 12 -1.96 -3.33 7.15
N VAL A 13 -1.67 -3.67 5.90
CA VAL A 13 -1.28 -2.67 4.87
C VAL A 13 -2.42 -1.67 4.63
N LEU A 14 -3.66 -2.15 4.52
CA LEU A 14 -4.82 -1.28 4.35
C LEU A 14 -5.04 -0.37 5.56
N ASP A 15 -4.85 -0.89 6.78
CA ASP A 15 -4.93 -0.09 8.01
C ASP A 15 -3.90 1.04 8.02
N CYS A 16 -2.64 0.79 7.63
CA CYS A 16 -1.62 1.83 7.50
C CYS A 16 -2.01 2.95 6.52
N LEU A 17 -2.77 2.63 5.48
CA LEU A 17 -3.18 3.59 4.45
C LEU A 17 -4.43 4.39 4.83
N ARG A 18 -5.08 4.08 5.96
CA ARG A 18 -6.22 4.87 6.47
C ARG A 18 -5.79 6.25 6.96
N ASP A 19 -4.58 6.36 7.51
CA ASP A 19 -4.03 7.63 8.02
C ASP A 19 -3.52 8.53 6.88
N GLY A 20 -3.37 7.99 5.68
CA GLY A 20 -3.01 8.74 4.48
C GLY A 20 -2.09 7.97 3.51
N PRO A 21 -1.71 8.60 2.40
CA PRO A 21 -0.81 8.00 1.42
C PRO A 21 0.56 7.69 2.04
N SER A 22 1.09 6.50 1.75
CA SER A 22 2.39 6.07 2.26
C SER A 22 3.22 5.35 1.20
N THR A 23 4.54 5.45 1.30
CA THR A 23 5.45 4.70 0.45
C THR A 23 5.58 3.26 0.92
N CYS A 24 5.98 2.37 0.00
CA CYS A 24 6.29 0.97 0.34
C CYS A 24 7.35 0.86 1.46
N ARG A 25 8.30 1.81 1.53
CA ARG A 25 9.32 1.83 2.59
C ARG A 25 8.71 2.12 3.96
N GLU A 26 7.83 3.11 4.05
CA GLU A 26 7.18 3.50 5.31
C GLU A 26 6.27 2.38 5.82
N ILE A 27 5.47 1.78 4.94
CA ILE A 27 4.59 0.64 5.28
C ILE A 27 5.41 -0.56 5.76
N ALA A 28 6.49 -0.90 5.04
CA ALA A 28 7.37 -2.00 5.43
C ALA A 28 7.99 -1.77 6.82
N GLY A 29 8.41 -0.54 7.11
CA GLY A 29 8.94 -0.13 8.41
C GLY A 29 7.89 -0.24 9.52
N ALA A 30 6.69 0.31 9.30
CA ALA A 30 5.59 0.29 10.27
C ALA A 30 5.15 -1.15 10.62
N LEU A 31 5.10 -2.04 9.62
CA LEU A 31 4.60 -3.41 9.80
C LEU A 31 5.70 -4.43 10.16
N ARG A 32 6.97 -4.01 10.17
CA ARG A 32 8.17 -4.87 10.31
C ARG A 32 8.21 -5.99 9.27
N LEU A 33 7.84 -5.66 8.03
CA LEU A 33 7.86 -6.57 6.88
C LEU A 33 9.05 -6.24 5.97
N THR A 34 9.44 -7.17 5.12
CA THR A 34 10.42 -6.86 4.07
C THR A 34 9.78 -5.95 3.02
N ARG A 35 10.60 -5.11 2.38
CA ARG A 35 10.13 -4.26 1.26
C ARG A 35 9.60 -5.10 0.10
N THR A 36 10.23 -6.24 -0.19
CA THR A 36 9.80 -7.15 -1.26
C THR A 36 8.41 -7.71 -0.97
N HIS A 37 8.18 -8.20 0.25
CA HIS A 37 6.86 -8.72 0.66
C HIS A 37 5.81 -7.62 0.64
N THR A 38 6.13 -6.45 1.19
CA THR A 38 5.21 -5.30 1.20
C THR A 38 4.85 -4.85 -0.22
N ASN A 39 5.82 -4.82 -1.14
CA ASN A 39 5.56 -4.51 -2.54
C ASN A 39 4.65 -5.54 -3.21
N ALA A 40 4.86 -6.83 -2.95
CA ALA A 40 3.97 -7.89 -3.45
C ALA A 40 2.53 -7.72 -2.94
N LEU A 41 2.36 -7.42 -1.64
CA LEU A 41 1.04 -7.14 -1.05
C LEU A 41 0.37 -5.92 -1.70
N LEU A 42 1.10 -4.83 -1.92
CA LEU A 42 0.58 -3.62 -2.56
C LEU A 42 0.16 -3.88 -4.01
N VAL A 43 0.95 -4.64 -4.77
CA VAL A 43 0.60 -5.04 -6.15
C VAL A 43 -0.66 -5.90 -6.16
N GLU A 44 -0.77 -6.88 -5.27
CA GLU A 44 -1.96 -7.72 -5.17
C GLU A 44 -3.21 -6.94 -4.73
N LEU A 45 -3.07 -6.01 -3.78
CA LEU A 45 -4.15 -5.11 -3.38
C LEU A 45 -4.56 -4.17 -4.52
N ALA A 46 -3.61 -3.71 -5.34
CA ALA A 46 -3.89 -2.88 -6.51
C ALA A 46 -4.64 -3.67 -7.60
N ARG A 47 -4.26 -4.93 -7.84
CA ARG A 47 -5.00 -5.84 -8.72
C ARG A 47 -6.44 -6.04 -8.25
N LYS A 48 -6.66 -6.10 -6.93
CA LYS A 48 -7.98 -6.15 -6.28
C LYS A 48 -8.68 -4.78 -6.22
N GLN A 49 -8.08 -3.73 -6.79
CA GLN A 49 -8.57 -2.36 -6.76
C GLN A 49 -8.80 -1.77 -5.36
N ALA A 50 -8.09 -2.27 -4.34
CA ALA A 50 -8.19 -1.74 -2.98
C ALA A 50 -7.28 -0.52 -2.75
N VAL A 51 -6.18 -0.43 -3.48
CA VAL A 51 -5.20 0.67 -3.42
C VAL A 51 -4.79 1.11 -4.81
N HIS A 52 -4.22 2.29 -4.93
CA HIS A 52 -3.56 2.78 -6.14
C HIS A 52 -2.38 3.67 -5.79
N SER A 53 -1.54 3.97 -6.79
CA SER A 53 -0.42 4.89 -6.66
C SER A 53 -0.50 5.96 -7.75
N PRO A 54 -1.33 7.01 -7.59
CA PRO A 54 -1.50 8.03 -8.62
C PRO A 54 -0.36 9.07 -8.61
N ARG A 55 0.43 9.08 -7.54
CA ARG A 55 1.47 10.08 -7.29
C ARG A 55 2.77 9.39 -6.91
N CYS A 56 3.88 10.08 -7.17
CA CYS A 56 5.20 9.71 -6.71
C CYS A 56 5.74 10.81 -5.80
N ALA A 57 6.47 10.44 -4.76
CA ALA A 57 7.33 11.34 -3.98
C ALA A 57 8.77 11.27 -4.48
N ILE A 58 9.56 12.30 -4.21
CA ILE A 58 11.01 12.29 -4.43
C ILE A 58 11.67 11.84 -3.13
N ASN A 59 12.46 10.77 -3.19
CA ASN A 59 13.24 10.33 -2.04
C ASN A 59 14.50 11.20 -1.86
N ALA A 60 15.20 11.03 -0.73
CA ALA A 60 16.43 11.78 -0.42
C ALA A 60 17.57 11.64 -1.45
N LYS A 61 17.51 10.63 -2.34
CA LYS A 61 18.48 10.42 -3.43
C LYS A 61 17.99 10.99 -4.77
N GLY A 62 16.89 11.75 -4.79
CA GLY A 62 16.29 12.31 -6.01
C GLY A 62 15.46 11.31 -6.83
N GLY A 63 15.25 10.08 -6.34
CA GLY A 63 14.50 9.05 -7.06
C GLY A 63 12.99 9.14 -6.80
N ASN A 64 12.20 8.92 -7.85
CA ASN A 64 10.74 8.76 -7.73
C ASN A 64 10.39 7.50 -6.94
N VAL A 65 9.50 7.63 -5.95
CA VAL A 65 8.93 6.52 -5.19
C VAL A 65 7.41 6.62 -5.17
N ASN A 66 6.74 5.51 -5.44
CA ASN A 66 5.29 5.42 -5.46
C ASN A 66 4.69 5.74 -4.08
N LEU A 67 3.73 6.67 -4.06
CA LEU A 67 2.86 6.91 -2.92
C LEU A 67 1.58 6.12 -3.11
N TRP A 68 1.36 5.14 -2.24
CA TRP A 68 0.18 4.29 -2.27
C TRP A 68 -0.91 4.89 -1.39
N GLU A 69 -2.14 4.87 -1.86
CA GLU A 69 -3.31 5.34 -1.11
C GLU A 69 -4.50 4.40 -1.32
N LEU A 70 -5.45 4.43 -0.38
CA LEU A 70 -6.69 3.66 -0.49
C LEU A 70 -7.49 4.15 -1.71
N LYS A 71 -8.03 3.22 -2.49
CA LYS A 71 -8.98 3.57 -3.55
C LYS A 71 -10.31 3.91 -2.88
N THR A 72 -10.57 5.19 -2.62
CA THR A 72 -11.91 5.63 -2.22
C THR A 72 -12.86 5.28 -3.36
N ARG A 73 -13.90 4.48 -3.11
CA ARG A 73 -15.03 4.43 -4.04
C ARG A 73 -15.52 5.87 -4.11
N LYS A 74 -15.38 6.54 -5.26
CA LYS A 74 -16.23 7.69 -5.54
C LYS A 74 -17.65 7.14 -5.44
N GLU A 75 -18.34 7.45 -4.34
CA GLU A 75 -19.79 7.46 -4.39
C GLU A 75 -20.12 8.46 -5.49
N VAL A 76 -20.49 7.93 -6.65
CA VAL A 76 -21.24 8.72 -7.63
C VAL A 76 -22.52 9.03 -6.87
N GLY A 77 -22.59 10.25 -6.32
CA GLY A 77 -23.80 10.77 -5.72
C GLY A 77 -24.96 10.69 -6.73
N PRO A 78 -26.20 10.54 -6.26
CA PRO A 78 -27.38 10.35 -7.10
C PRO A 78 -27.56 11.47 -8.12
#